data_AF-A0A293MT57-F1
#
_entry.id   AF-A0A293MT57-F1
#
_cell.length_a   1.000
_cell.length_b   1.000
_cell.length_c   1.000
_cell.angle_alpha   90.00
_cell.angle_beta   90.00
_cell.angle_gamma   90.00
#
_symmetry.space_group_name_H-M   'P 1'
#
loop_
_entity.id
_entity.type
_entity.pdbx_description
1 polymer ?
#
loop_
_entity_poly.entity_id
_entity_poly.type
_entity_poly.pdbx_seq_one_letter_code
_entity_poly.pdbx_strand_id
1 'polypeptide(L)'
;MKRQIAPAVQQLGGKHPVSALTEYCIKHRLGPPEFTLASESGPDHKKTFIFKVKVNGQEYQPVERSVNKKHAKAQAALICLQHLGIVAKGFTSGESTYLHSVESSGSQ
;
A
#
# COMPACT_ATOMS: atom_id res chain seq x y z
N MET A 1 18.80 22.11 -0.76
CA MET A 1 17.43 22.12 -1.31
C MET A 1 16.51 21.37 -0.36
N LYS A 2 15.52 22.06 0.25
CA LYS A 2 14.62 21.49 1.24
C LYS A 2 13.49 20.76 0.48
N ARG A 3 13.51 19.42 0.43
CA ARG A 3 12.38 18.65 -0.12
C ARG A 3 11.21 18.80 0.85
N GLN A 4 10.24 19.61 0.48
CA GLN A 4 9.03 19.85 1.26
C GLN A 4 8.16 18.59 1.18
N ILE A 5 8.06 17.85 2.28
CA ILE A 5 7.29 16.61 2.37
C ILE A 5 5.84 17.00 2.68
N ALA A 6 4.98 17.00 1.67
CA ALA A 6 3.55 17.23 1.88
C ALA A 6 2.89 15.96 2.46
N PRO A 7 1.96 16.09 3.42
CA PRO A 7 1.27 14.94 3.99
C PRO A 7 0.48 14.19 2.90
N ALA A 8 0.54 12.85 2.88
CA ALA A 8 -0.05 12.02 1.84
C ALA A 8 -1.55 12.28 1.62
N VAL A 9 -2.27 12.72 2.66
CA VAL A 9 -3.68 13.14 2.59
C VAL A 9 -3.92 14.41 1.76
N GLN A 10 -2.96 15.34 1.72
CA GLN A 10 -3.02 16.51 0.82
C GLN A 10 -2.57 16.15 -0.60
N GLN A 11 -1.68 15.17 -0.76
CA GLN A 11 -1.27 14.66 -2.07
C GLN A 11 -2.42 13.92 -2.78
N LEU A 12 -3.31 13.27 -2.03
CA LEU A 12 -4.53 12.65 -2.55
C LEU A 12 -5.74 13.60 -2.57
N GLY A 13 -5.57 14.89 -2.23
CA GLY A 13 -6.64 15.89 -2.20
C GLY A 13 -7.78 15.54 -1.24
N GLY A 14 -7.48 14.88 -0.11
CA GLY A 14 -8.46 14.40 0.86
C GLY A 14 -9.19 13.12 0.47
N LYS A 15 -8.84 12.49 -0.66
CA LYS A 15 -9.44 11.23 -1.10
C LYS A 15 -8.93 10.04 -0.28
N HIS A 16 -9.79 9.06 -0.09
CA HIS A 16 -9.42 7.78 0.51
C HIS A 16 -8.39 7.05 -0.37
N PRO A 17 -7.31 6.48 0.18
CA PRO A 17 -6.22 5.89 -0.60
C PRO A 17 -6.65 4.71 -1.46
N VAL A 18 -7.63 3.92 -1.01
CA VAL A 18 -8.23 2.86 -1.84
C VAL A 18 -8.87 3.44 -3.09
N SER A 19 -9.63 4.54 -2.96
CA SER A 19 -10.28 5.19 -4.10
C SER A 19 -9.25 5.78 -5.06
N ALA A 20 -8.24 6.48 -4.53
CA ALA A 20 -7.17 7.05 -5.35
C ALA A 20 -6.39 5.98 -6.12
N LEU A 21 -6.09 4.83 -5.47
CA LEU A 21 -5.45 3.71 -6.15
C LEU A 21 -6.34 3.13 -7.26
N THR A 22 -7.62 2.93 -7.00
CA THR A 22 -8.57 2.45 -8.00
C THR A 22 -8.64 3.39 -9.21
N GLU A 23 -8.78 4.69 -8.98
CA GLU A 23 -8.77 5.70 -10.06
C GLU A 23 -7.47 5.64 -10.87
N TYR A 24 -6.33 5.52 -10.21
CA TYR A 24 -5.03 5.38 -10.87
C TYR A 24 -4.99 4.13 -11.76
N CYS A 25 -5.39 2.97 -11.25
CA CYS A 25 -5.34 1.73 -12.00
C CYS A 25 -6.26 1.76 -13.24
N ILE A 26 -7.45 2.36 -13.11
CA ILE A 26 -8.38 2.56 -14.23
C ILE A 26 -7.76 3.49 -15.30
N LYS A 27 -7.18 4.61 -14.87
CA LYS A 27 -6.55 5.60 -15.76
C LYS A 27 -5.37 5.00 -16.54
N HIS A 28 -4.60 4.12 -15.90
CA HIS A 28 -3.41 3.49 -16.48
C HIS A 28 -3.68 2.11 -17.11
N ARG A 29 -4.95 1.70 -17.25
CA ARG A 29 -5.35 0.40 -17.84
C ARG A 29 -4.72 -0.83 -17.16
N LEU A 30 -4.44 -0.73 -15.86
CA LEU A 30 -3.80 -1.79 -15.06
C LEU A 30 -4.78 -2.86 -14.54
N GLY A 31 -6.09 -2.68 -14.79
CA GLY A 31 -7.15 -3.47 -14.19
C GLY A 31 -7.52 -3.03 -12.77
N PRO A 32 -8.57 -3.57 -12.17
CA PRO A 32 -8.97 -3.21 -10.80
C PRO A 32 -7.95 -3.73 -9.76
N PRO A 33 -7.63 -2.95 -8.71
CA PRO A 33 -6.77 -3.42 -7.63
C PRO A 33 -7.45 -4.54 -6.82
N GLU A 34 -6.77 -5.67 -6.64
CA GLU A 34 -7.31 -6.80 -5.88
C GLU A 34 -6.81 -6.77 -4.44
N PHE A 35 -7.72 -6.63 -3.47
CA PHE A 35 -7.36 -6.61 -2.04
C PHE A 35 -7.61 -7.96 -1.40
N THR A 36 -6.57 -8.55 -0.81
CA THR A 36 -6.63 -9.85 -0.14
C THR A 36 -6.15 -9.73 1.30
N LEU A 37 -6.80 -10.44 2.22
CA LEU A 37 -6.31 -10.57 3.59
C LEU A 37 -5.06 -11.46 3.59
N ALA A 38 -3.93 -10.91 3.96
CA ALA A 38 -2.66 -11.63 3.99
C ALA A 38 -2.40 -12.30 5.33
N SER A 39 -2.72 -11.61 6.43
CA SER A 39 -2.53 -12.15 7.78
C SER A 39 -3.60 -11.61 8.72
N GLU A 40 -4.07 -12.46 9.62
CA GLU A 40 -4.96 -12.10 10.71
C GLU A 40 -4.44 -12.77 11.98
N SER A 41 -4.17 -12.00 13.03
CA SER A 41 -3.51 -12.52 14.24
C SER A 41 -3.85 -11.68 15.47
N GLY A 42 -3.71 -12.27 16.66
CA GLY A 42 -3.99 -11.62 17.95
C GLY A 42 -5.30 -12.09 18.60
N PRO A 43 -5.49 -11.78 19.88
CA PRO A 43 -6.68 -12.16 20.64
C PRO A 43 -7.91 -11.40 20.15
N ASP A 44 -9.11 -11.90 20.47
CA ASP A 44 -10.42 -11.28 20.13
C ASP A 44 -10.46 -9.75 20.35
N HIS A 45 -9.94 -9.27 21.47
CA HIS A 45 -9.91 -7.85 21.85
C HIS A 45 -8.73 -7.05 21.26
N LYS A 46 -7.74 -7.68 20.61
CA LYS A 46 -6.60 -7.03 19.94
C LYS A 46 -6.25 -7.72 18.62
N LYS A 47 -7.27 -8.05 17.83
CA LYS A 47 -7.06 -8.68 16.52
C LYS A 47 -6.44 -7.67 15.57
N THR A 48 -5.39 -8.09 14.89
CA THR A 48 -4.64 -7.32 13.91
C THR A 48 -4.76 -7.98 12.54
N PHE A 49 -4.77 -7.15 11.51
CA PHE A 49 -5.01 -7.55 10.14
C PHE A 49 -3.94 -6.93 9.25
N ILE A 50 -3.40 -7.72 8.34
CA ILE A 50 -2.54 -7.28 7.23
C ILE A 50 -3.32 -7.57 5.95
N PHE A 51 -3.50 -6.54 5.13
CA PHE A 51 -4.05 -6.69 3.79
C PHE A 51 -2.96 -6.47 2.77
N LYS A 52 -3.00 -7.22 1.67
CA LYS A 52 -2.19 -6.97 0.48
C LYS A 52 -3.07 -6.49 -0.66
N VAL A 53 -2.48 -5.74 -1.59
CA VAL A 53 -3.12 -5.32 -2.83
C VAL A 53 -2.31 -5.78 -4.02
N LYS A 54 -2.96 -6.36 -5.02
CA LYS A 54 -2.35 -6.74 -6.29
C LYS A 54 -2.77 -5.77 -7.39
N VAL A 55 -1.79 -5.19 -8.08
CA VAL A 55 -2.00 -4.25 -9.20
C VAL A 55 -1.05 -4.63 -10.31
N ASN A 56 -1.58 -4.84 -11.52
CA ASN A 56 -0.79 -5.20 -12.71
C ASN A 56 0.11 -6.44 -12.49
N GLY A 57 -0.38 -7.45 -11.78
CA GLY A 57 0.40 -8.64 -11.44
C GLY A 57 1.38 -8.47 -10.28
N GLN A 58 1.63 -7.24 -9.81
CA GLN A 58 2.53 -6.97 -8.69
C GLN A 58 1.77 -6.83 -7.38
N GLU A 59 2.26 -7.50 -6.35
CA GLU A 59 1.64 -7.48 -5.01
C GLU A 59 2.36 -6.51 -4.08
N TYR A 60 1.57 -5.80 -3.27
CA TYR A 60 2.03 -4.78 -2.34
C TYR A 60 1.42 -5.07 -0.97
N GLN A 61 2.26 -5.27 0.03
CA GLN A 61 1.85 -5.62 1.38
C GLN A 61 2.54 -4.70 2.40
N PRO A 62 1.80 -4.05 3.31
CA PRO A 62 2.38 -3.33 4.42
C PRO A 62 2.95 -4.32 5.44
N VAL A 63 4.06 -3.93 6.07
CA VAL A 63 4.61 -4.65 7.23
C VAL A 63 3.84 -4.40 8.51
N GLU A 64 3.27 -3.20 8.64
CA GLU A 64 2.52 -2.83 9.82
C GLU A 64 1.14 -3.48 9.82
N ARG A 65 0.79 -4.08 10.96
CA ARG A 65 -0.52 -4.67 11.17
C ARG A 65 -1.48 -3.61 11.68
N SER A 66 -2.70 -3.59 11.17
CA SER A 66 -3.73 -2.66 11.65
C SER A 66 -4.80 -3.39 12.47
N VAL A 67 -5.33 -2.73 13.49
CA VAL A 67 -6.47 -3.26 14.28
C VAL A 67 -7.81 -3.18 13.55
N ASN A 68 -7.88 -2.42 12.45
CA ASN A 68 -9.09 -2.27 11.63
C ASN A 68 -8.85 -2.79 10.21
N LYS A 69 -9.73 -3.68 9.72
CA LYS A 69 -9.69 -4.20 8.34
C LYS A 69 -9.75 -3.07 7.29
N LYS A 70 -10.56 -2.03 7.53
CA LYS A 70 -10.64 -0.85 6.64
C LYS A 70 -9.32 -0.10 6.59
N HIS A 71 -8.68 0.10 7.74
CA HIS A 71 -7.39 0.76 7.83
C HIS A 71 -6.28 -0.07 7.17
N ALA A 72 -6.25 -1.39 7.39
CA ALA A 72 -5.28 -2.27 6.75
C ALA A 72 -5.37 -2.22 5.22
N LYS A 73 -6.59 -2.19 4.64
CA LYS A 73 -6.79 -2.00 3.20
C LYS A 73 -6.27 -0.64 2.73
N ALA A 74 -6.55 0.43 3.47
CA ALA A 74 -6.05 1.76 3.17
C ALA A 74 -4.52 1.83 3.19
N GLN A 75 -3.87 1.16 4.15
CA GLN A 75 -2.41 1.04 4.24
C GLN A 75 -1.83 0.30 3.03
N ALA A 76 -2.42 -0.83 2.64
CA ALA A 76 -2.00 -1.56 1.44
C ALA A 76 -2.06 -0.67 0.19
N ALA A 77 -3.14 0.10 0.04
CA ALA A 77 -3.30 1.02 -1.07
C ALA A 77 -2.29 2.19 -1.03
N LEU A 78 -2.06 2.78 0.14
CA LEU A 78 -1.07 3.85 0.34
C LEU A 78 0.32 3.38 -0.06
N ILE A 79 0.70 2.19 0.39
CA ILE A 79 1.96 1.57 0.04
C ILE A 79 2.10 1.39 -1.48
N CYS A 80 1.07 0.85 -2.14
CA CYS A 80 1.08 0.73 -3.60
C CYS A 80 1.24 2.10 -4.28
N LEU A 81 0.50 3.12 -3.83
CA LEU A 81 0.61 4.49 -4.33
C LEU A 81 2.01 5.11 -4.09
N GLN A 82 2.69 4.77 -2.98
CA GLN A 82 4.07 5.18 -2.72
C GLN A 82 5.05 4.54 -3.71
N HIS A 83 4.84 3.27 -4.03
CA HIS A 83 5.64 2.56 -5.03
C HIS A 83 5.44 3.13 -6.43
N LEU A 84 4.21 3.55 -6.75
CA LEU A 84 3.87 4.19 -8.01
C LEU A 84 4.34 5.66 -8.09
N GLY A 85 4.90 6.22 -7.00
CA GLY A 85 5.36 7.61 -6.95
C GLY A 85 4.23 8.64 -6.84
N ILE A 86 3.01 8.21 -6.49
CA ILE A 86 1.83 9.08 -6.34
C ILE A 86 1.79 9.77 -4.98
N VAL A 87 2.36 9.13 -3.96
CA VAL A 87 2.51 9.71 -2.61
C VAL A 87 3.94 9.55 -2.11
N ALA A 88 4.40 10.48 -1.27
CA ALA A 88 5.76 10.47 -0.74
C ALA A 88 5.97 9.34 0.30
N LYS A 89 7.15 8.71 0.25
CA LYS A 89 7.62 7.75 1.26
C LYS A 89 7.99 8.51 2.55
N GLY A 90 7.07 8.54 3.49
CA GLY A 90 7.27 9.23 4.79
C GLY A 90 6.02 9.36 5.64
N PHE A 91 4.88 8.85 5.18
CA PHE A 91 3.60 8.97 5.87
C PHE A 91 3.20 7.74 6.70
N THR A 92 3.82 6.58 6.48
CA THR A 92 3.56 5.37 7.28
C THR A 92 4.43 5.42 8.54
N SER A 93 3.81 5.42 9.73
CA SER A 93 4.50 5.57 11.03
C SER A 93 5.28 4.33 11.48
N GLY A 94 5.78 3.54 10.54
CA GLY A 94 6.51 2.30 10.78
C GLY A 94 7.56 2.14 9.69
N GLU A 95 8.81 2.38 10.07
CA GLU A 95 9.99 2.27 9.22
C GLU A 95 10.13 0.86 8.61
N SER A 96 10.28 0.84 7.28
CA SER A 96 11.08 -0.09 6.47
C SER A 96 11.10 -1.59 6.83
N THR A 97 10.39 -2.41 6.04
CA THR A 97 11.00 -3.52 5.29
C THR A 97 10.05 -3.96 4.19
N TYR A 98 10.37 -3.65 2.95
CA TYR A 98 9.62 -4.10 1.79
C TYR A 98 10.23 -5.40 1.27
N LEU A 99 9.47 -6.50 1.21
CA LEU A 99 9.90 -7.69 0.48
C LEU A 99 9.83 -7.37 -1.02
N HIS A 100 10.97 -6.98 -1.58
CA HIS A 100 11.20 -7.00 -3.02
C HIS A 100 11.83 -8.35 -3.37
N SER A 101 11.01 -9.39 -3.54
CA SER A 101 11.47 -10.60 -4.25
C SER A 101 11.09 -10.46 -5.72
N VAL A 102 11.96 -9.83 -6.49
CA VAL A 102 12.15 -10.16 -7.91
C VAL A 102 13.63 -10.11 -8.26
N GLU A 103 14.43 -11.02 -7.68
CA GLU A 103 15.63 -11.47 -8.39
C GLU A 103 15.22 -12.58 -9.36
N SER A 104 14.71 -12.15 -10.52
CA SER A 104 14.61 -12.98 -11.72
C SER A 104 15.29 -12.24 -12.86
N SER A 105 16.60 -12.40 -12.95
CA SER A 105 17.46 -12.22 -14.13
C SER A 105 18.80 -12.81 -13.72
N GLY A 106 19.36 -13.84 -14.31
CA GLY A 106 19.15 -14.50 -15.59
C GLY A 106 20.48 -15.20 -15.83
N SER A 107 20.43 -16.46 -16.22
CA SER A 107 21.60 -17.27 -16.53
C SER A 107 22.52 -16.57 -17.53
N GLN A 108 23.83 -16.59 -17.27
CA GLN A 108 24.89 -16.95 -18.23
C GLN A 108 26.10 -17.51 -17.48
#